data_AF-A0A9E5NZ04-F1
#
_entry.id   AF-A0A9E5NZ04-F1
#
_cell.length_a   1.000
_cell.length_b   1.000
_cell.length_c   1.000
_cell.angle_alpha   90.00
_cell.angle_beta   90.00
_cell.angle_gamma   90.00
#
_symmetry.space_group_name_H-M   'P 1'
#
loop_
_entity.id
_entity.type
_entity.pdbx_description
1 polymer ?
#
loop_
_entity_poly.entity_id
_entity_poly.type
_entity_poly.pdbx_seq_one_letter_code
_entity_poly.pdbx_strand_id
1 'polypeptide(L)'
;MYKRPGAGIAALVLIAAAATACRQDASEQPLDLAATDSLLAELGGTLTASLERGQRWRMISSIGVGLPPNDFRPEDLPEPGSRGAGLLQVYCIQCHWLPTPQMHSAVEWPILVKRNILRMQQLSDRLGGPLTTGLIGDVVMAGYESVEIPSQADTDTIIAYLQRYALPTPEPGELTAGPGRELFQQKCSVCHELPAPSAHTATGWDRVVVQMQAYMALFDVEPLNNQELDAITGYLRERGAR
;
A
#
# COMPACT_ATOMS: atom_id res chain seq x y z
N MET A 1 -6.69 48.30 -35.81
CA MET A 1 -5.98 49.33 -36.60
C MET A 1 -5.74 50.55 -35.72
N TYR A 2 -4.55 50.69 -35.13
CA TYR A 2 -3.85 51.98 -35.05
C TYR A 2 -2.38 51.71 -34.70
N LYS A 3 -1.49 52.37 -35.43
CA LYS A 3 -0.04 52.13 -35.51
C LYS A 3 0.69 53.35 -34.91
N ARG A 4 1.78 53.06 -34.19
CA ARG A 4 3.10 53.76 -34.20
C ARG A 4 3.25 55.13 -33.49
N PRO A 5 4.48 55.65 -33.26
CA PRO A 5 5.82 55.01 -33.05
C PRO A 5 6.73 55.72 -32.00
N GLY A 6 7.96 55.20 -31.80
CA GLY A 6 9.15 55.95 -31.34
C GLY A 6 9.95 55.20 -30.25
N ALA A 7 10.99 54.40 -30.53
CA ALA A 7 12.32 54.63 -31.13
C ALA A 7 13.40 55.13 -30.13
N GLY A 8 14.47 54.32 -30.03
CA GLY A 8 15.80 54.69 -29.51
C GLY A 8 16.04 54.36 -28.02
N ILE A 9 17.19 53.87 -27.55
CA ILE A 9 18.54 53.67 -28.09
C ILE A 9 19.20 52.51 -27.30
N ALA A 10 20.10 51.80 -27.97
CA ALA A 10 20.91 50.69 -27.50
C ALA A 10 21.89 51.03 -26.37
N ALA A 11 22.18 50.04 -25.52
CA ALA A 11 23.47 49.90 -24.84
C ALA A 11 23.84 48.41 -24.81
N LEU A 12 24.74 48.04 -25.73
CA LEU A 12 25.49 46.80 -25.72
C LEU A 12 26.45 46.82 -24.53
N VAL A 13 26.41 45.79 -23.69
CA VAL A 13 27.57 45.38 -22.89
C VAL A 13 27.87 43.93 -23.26
N LEU A 14 28.94 43.78 -24.05
CA LEU A 14 29.63 42.53 -24.32
C LEU A 14 30.40 42.13 -23.06
N ILE A 15 30.08 40.98 -22.47
CA ILE A 15 31.04 40.21 -21.69
C ILE A 15 31.01 38.79 -22.25
N ALA A 16 32.08 38.45 -22.96
CA ALA A 16 32.39 37.10 -23.41
C ALA A 16 33.39 36.49 -22.42
N ALA A 17 33.04 35.33 -21.85
CA ALA A 17 33.91 34.26 -21.31
C ALA A 17 32.99 33.35 -20.47
N ALA A 18 33.02 32.03 -20.49
CA ALA A 18 33.79 31.04 -21.24
C ALA A 18 32.93 29.77 -21.23
N ALA A 19 32.94 29.02 -22.33
CA ALA A 19 32.41 27.67 -22.36
C ALA A 19 33.38 26.77 -21.56
N THR A 20 32.96 26.36 -20.37
CA THR A 20 33.52 25.20 -19.66
C THR A 20 32.39 24.56 -18.86
N ALA A 21 32.15 23.31 -19.20
CA ALA A 21 31.31 22.31 -18.56
C ALA A 21 31.07 22.50 -17.05
N CYS A 22 29.81 22.39 -16.64
CA CYS A 22 29.42 21.46 -15.58
C CYS A 22 27.97 21.04 -15.80
N ARG A 23 27.83 19.80 -16.27
CA ARG A 23 26.66 18.93 -16.12
C ARG A 23 26.20 19.05 -14.66
N GLN A 24 25.01 19.59 -14.40
CA GLN A 24 24.40 19.45 -13.08
C GLN A 24 23.95 18.00 -12.97
N ASP A 25 24.81 17.18 -12.39
CA ASP A 25 24.39 15.94 -11.76
C ASP A 25 23.28 16.29 -10.78
N ALA A 26 22.12 15.65 -10.94
CA ALA A 26 21.14 15.56 -9.88
C ALA A 26 21.78 14.74 -8.77
N SER A 27 22.56 15.41 -7.92
CA SER A 27 23.05 14.82 -6.68
C SER A 27 21.82 14.46 -5.85
N GLU A 28 21.64 13.18 -5.55
CA GLU A 28 20.79 12.71 -4.47
C GLU A 28 21.13 13.55 -3.24
N GLN A 29 20.25 14.49 -2.90
CA GLN A 29 20.38 15.19 -1.63
C GLN A 29 20.16 14.14 -0.55
N PRO A 30 21.13 13.94 0.37
CA PRO A 30 20.92 13.05 1.51
C PRO A 30 19.63 13.47 2.20
N LEU A 31 18.72 12.52 2.40
CA LEU A 31 17.51 12.76 3.17
C LEU A 31 17.93 13.43 4.49
N ASP A 32 17.56 14.69 4.67
CA ASP A 32 17.85 15.42 5.89
C ASP A 32 16.96 14.84 6.99
N LEU A 33 17.49 13.81 7.66
CA LEU A 33 16.81 13.08 8.71
C LEU A 33 16.36 14.03 9.84
N ALA A 34 17.02 15.17 10.03
CA ALA A 34 16.62 16.17 11.02
C ALA A 34 15.40 16.99 10.57
N ALA A 35 15.33 17.39 9.29
CA ALA A 35 14.14 18.02 8.71
C ALA A 35 12.94 17.05 8.65
N THR A 36 13.21 15.77 8.38
CA THR A 36 12.19 14.71 8.42
C THR A 36 11.72 14.46 9.87
N ASP A 37 12.63 14.46 10.84
CA ASP A 37 12.31 14.32 12.28
C ASP A 37 11.44 15.48 12.81
N SER A 38 11.63 16.71 12.33
CA SER A 38 10.77 17.86 12.68
C SER A 38 9.36 17.73 12.12
N LEU A 39 9.22 17.29 10.86
CA LEU A 39 7.91 17.02 10.25
C LEU A 39 7.17 15.88 10.98
N LEU A 40 7.90 14.85 11.43
CA LEU A 40 7.36 13.72 12.18
C LEU A 40 7.01 14.07 13.63
N ALA A 41 7.73 15.01 14.25
CA ALA A 41 7.39 15.55 15.56
C ALA A 41 6.12 16.41 15.50
N GLU A 42 5.91 17.15 14.40
CA GLU A 42 4.69 17.92 14.16
C GLU A 42 3.48 17.01 13.89
N LEU A 43 3.65 15.92 13.13
CA LEU A 43 2.59 14.94 12.86
C LEU A 43 2.15 14.15 14.11
N GLY A 44 3.02 14.03 15.12
CA GLY A 44 2.74 13.28 16.36
C GLY A 44 2.15 14.11 17.50
N GLY A 45 2.13 15.44 17.41
CA GLY A 45 1.65 16.33 18.47
C GLY A 45 2.31 16.16 19.85
N THR A 46 1.81 16.88 20.86
CA THR A 46 2.34 16.85 22.25
C THR A 46 2.17 15.49 22.95
N LEU A 47 1.26 14.64 22.44
CA LEU A 47 0.98 13.29 22.95
C LEU A 47 2.05 12.25 22.58
N THR A 48 2.91 12.54 21.59
CA THR A 48 4.03 11.67 21.21
C THR A 48 5.38 12.16 21.74
N ALA A 49 5.42 13.33 22.39
CA ALA A 49 6.64 13.91 22.94
C ALA A 49 7.31 13.02 24.01
N SER A 50 6.54 12.16 24.68
CA SER A 50 7.01 11.18 25.67
C SER A 50 7.45 9.85 25.06
N LEU A 51 7.18 9.61 23.77
CA LEU A 51 7.61 8.40 23.07
C LEU A 51 9.07 8.55 22.65
N GLU A 52 9.84 7.49 22.80
CA GLU A 52 11.19 7.39 22.27
C GLU A 52 11.16 7.53 20.73
N ARG A 53 12.24 8.07 20.14
CA ARG A 53 12.36 8.27 18.68
C ARG A 53 11.97 7.01 17.88
N GLY A 54 12.43 5.84 18.33
CA GLY A 54 12.10 4.56 17.69
C GLY A 54 10.63 4.15 17.83
N GLN A 55 9.92 4.60 18.86
CA GLN A 55 8.49 4.33 19.05
C GLN A 55 7.62 5.23 18.16
N ARG A 56 8.02 6.50 17.97
CA ARG A 56 7.37 7.42 17.02
C ARG A 56 7.52 6.94 15.60
N TRP A 57 8.74 6.55 15.23
CA TRP A 57 9.02 5.97 13.92
C TRP A 57 8.23 4.70 13.67
N ARG A 58 8.11 3.77 14.64
CA ARG A 58 7.25 2.57 14.47
C ARG A 58 5.77 2.88 14.29
N MET A 59 5.28 3.94 14.94
CA MET A 59 3.88 4.37 14.82
C MET A 59 3.62 4.97 13.43
N ILE A 60 4.50 5.85 12.95
CA ILE A 60 4.35 6.50 11.64
C ILE A 60 4.71 5.53 10.49
N SER A 61 5.73 4.69 10.65
CA SER A 61 6.07 3.63 9.69
C SER A 61 5.00 2.54 9.65
N SER A 62 4.11 2.45 10.63
CA SER A 62 2.93 1.59 10.54
C SER A 62 1.79 2.19 9.68
N ILE A 63 1.85 3.48 9.37
CA ILE A 63 0.98 4.16 8.42
C ILE A 63 1.59 3.94 7.02
N GLY A 64 1.24 2.82 6.38
CA GLY A 64 1.73 2.51 5.03
C GLY A 64 2.23 1.07 4.83
N VAL A 65 2.70 0.42 5.89
CA VAL A 65 3.16 -0.97 5.80
C VAL A 65 1.97 -1.93 5.72
N GLY A 66 1.96 -2.77 4.69
CA GLY A 66 0.87 -3.70 4.40
C GLY A 66 -0.38 -3.06 3.81
N LEU A 67 -0.27 -1.90 3.16
CA LEU A 67 -1.39 -1.31 2.43
C LEU A 67 -1.74 -2.14 1.17
N PRO A 68 -3.02 -2.19 0.79
CA PRO A 68 -3.43 -2.89 -0.40
C PRO A 68 -2.89 -2.21 -1.67
N PRO A 69 -2.81 -2.96 -2.79
CA PRO A 69 -2.42 -2.42 -4.09
C PRO A 69 -3.30 -1.22 -4.49
N ASN A 70 -2.73 -0.22 -5.16
CA ASN A 70 -3.42 1.03 -5.51
C ASN A 70 -4.13 0.99 -6.88
N ASP A 71 -4.16 -0.16 -7.54
CA ASP A 71 -4.70 -0.37 -8.88
C ASP A 71 -6.02 -1.15 -8.92
N PHE A 72 -6.49 -1.67 -7.78
CA PHE A 72 -7.67 -2.53 -7.68
C PHE A 72 -8.99 -1.75 -7.54
N ARG A 73 -9.80 -1.65 -8.59
CA ARG A 73 -10.95 -0.73 -8.63
C ARG A 73 -12.20 -1.32 -7.98
N PRO A 74 -13.17 -0.50 -7.55
CA PRO A 74 -14.46 -0.99 -7.07
C PRO A 74 -15.17 -1.95 -8.04
N GLU A 75 -15.02 -1.71 -9.33
CA GLU A 75 -15.61 -2.55 -10.37
C GLU A 75 -14.97 -3.95 -10.48
N ASP A 76 -13.74 -4.11 -9.96
CA ASP A 76 -13.01 -5.37 -9.96
C ASP A 76 -13.40 -6.28 -8.78
N LEU A 77 -14.20 -5.77 -7.84
CA LEU A 77 -14.73 -6.55 -6.72
C LEU A 77 -15.68 -7.66 -7.22
N PRO A 78 -15.57 -8.90 -6.70
CA PRO A 78 -16.55 -9.95 -6.97
C PRO A 78 -17.97 -9.55 -6.55
N GLU A 79 -18.96 -9.68 -7.42
CA GLU A 79 -20.33 -9.17 -7.16
C GLU A 79 -20.32 -7.68 -6.70
N PRO A 80 -19.89 -6.73 -7.55
CA PRO A 80 -19.63 -5.35 -7.14
C PRO A 80 -20.89 -4.59 -6.70
N GLY A 81 -22.07 -5.06 -7.11
CA GLY A 81 -23.37 -4.53 -6.67
C GLY A 81 -23.88 -5.12 -5.34
N SER A 82 -23.14 -6.03 -4.71
CA SER A 82 -23.52 -6.63 -3.44
C SER A 82 -23.34 -5.66 -2.27
N ARG A 83 -24.07 -5.91 -1.17
CA ARG A 83 -23.92 -5.13 0.07
C ARG A 83 -22.47 -5.16 0.59
N GLY A 84 -21.82 -6.32 0.58
CA GLY A 84 -20.44 -6.46 1.06
C GLY A 84 -19.43 -5.63 0.25
N ALA A 85 -19.53 -5.67 -1.08
CA ALA A 85 -18.71 -4.85 -1.97
C ALA A 85 -18.96 -3.35 -1.75
N GLY A 86 -20.21 -2.94 -1.55
CA GLY A 86 -20.56 -1.55 -1.23
C GLY A 86 -19.98 -1.09 0.11
N LEU A 87 -20.01 -1.93 1.14
CA LEU A 87 -19.46 -1.59 2.45
C LEU A 87 -17.92 -1.44 2.43
N LEU A 88 -17.20 -2.24 1.63
CA LEU A 88 -15.76 -2.04 1.42
C LEU A 88 -15.48 -0.66 0.80
N GLN A 89 -16.29 -0.23 -0.16
CA GLN A 89 -16.17 1.09 -0.78
C GLN A 89 -16.47 2.22 0.21
N VAL A 90 -17.47 2.06 1.08
CA VAL A 90 -17.79 3.11 2.05
C VAL A 90 -16.72 3.22 3.13
N TYR A 91 -16.27 2.08 3.68
CA TYR A 91 -15.43 2.10 4.87
C TYR A 91 -13.94 2.04 4.58
N CYS A 92 -13.49 1.22 3.63
CA CYS A 92 -12.06 0.92 3.47
C CYS A 92 -11.32 1.97 2.64
N ILE A 93 -12.00 2.69 1.74
CA ILE A 93 -11.35 3.71 0.89
C ILE A 93 -11.07 5.03 1.61
N GLN A 94 -11.53 5.17 2.85
CA GLN A 94 -11.38 6.38 3.66
C GLN A 94 -9.90 6.72 3.94
N CYS A 95 -9.03 5.72 3.95
CA CYS A 95 -7.62 5.88 4.32
C CYS A 95 -6.64 5.41 3.23
N HIS A 96 -6.97 4.34 2.52
CA HIS A 96 -6.10 3.72 1.51
C HIS A 96 -6.96 3.05 0.43
N TRP A 97 -6.35 2.45 -0.58
CA TRP A 97 -7.09 1.82 -1.67
C TRP A 97 -7.86 0.56 -1.23
N LEU A 98 -8.73 0.01 -2.09
CA LEU A 98 -9.55 -1.16 -1.75
C LEU A 98 -8.70 -2.42 -1.54
N PRO A 99 -8.92 -3.20 -0.47
CA PRO A 99 -8.37 -4.54 -0.38
C PRO A 99 -9.07 -5.46 -1.39
N THR A 100 -8.30 -6.26 -2.13
CA THR A 100 -8.88 -7.36 -2.90
C THR A 100 -9.16 -8.54 -1.96
N PRO A 101 -10.33 -9.20 -2.05
CA PRO A 101 -10.64 -10.39 -1.25
C PRO A 101 -9.61 -11.53 -1.41
N GLN A 102 -8.92 -11.60 -2.55
CA GLN A 102 -7.92 -12.64 -2.84
C GLN A 102 -6.53 -12.37 -2.21
N MET A 103 -6.34 -11.32 -1.42
CA MET A 103 -5.07 -11.07 -0.72
C MET A 103 -4.81 -12.02 0.45
N HIS A 104 -5.87 -12.56 1.05
CA HIS A 104 -5.80 -13.35 2.28
C HIS A 104 -6.79 -14.51 2.24
N SER A 105 -6.51 -15.54 3.03
CA SER A 105 -7.42 -16.68 3.15
C SER A 105 -8.66 -16.33 3.97
N ALA A 106 -9.70 -17.16 3.86
CA ALA A 106 -10.95 -16.95 4.56
C ALA A 106 -10.77 -16.93 6.09
N VAL A 107 -9.79 -17.66 6.63
CA VAL A 107 -9.56 -17.72 8.08
C VAL A 107 -8.83 -16.50 8.61
N GLU A 108 -8.08 -15.77 7.77
CA GLU A 108 -7.33 -14.57 8.14
C GLU A 108 -8.21 -13.33 8.22
N TRP A 109 -9.20 -13.20 7.32
CA TRP A 109 -10.02 -12.00 7.17
C TRP A 109 -10.68 -11.47 8.46
N PRO A 110 -11.28 -12.31 9.33
CA PRO A 110 -11.88 -11.81 10.57
C PRO A 110 -10.89 -11.07 11.48
N ILE A 111 -9.63 -11.52 11.54
CA ILE A 111 -8.60 -10.91 12.38
C ILE A 111 -8.11 -9.61 11.75
N LEU A 112 -7.91 -9.60 10.44
CA LEU A 112 -7.42 -8.43 9.69
C LEU A 112 -8.42 -7.29 9.70
N VAL A 113 -9.72 -7.57 9.49
CA VAL A 113 -10.79 -6.58 9.55
C VAL A 113 -10.88 -5.99 10.95
N LYS A 114 -10.88 -6.81 12.00
CA LYS A 114 -10.90 -6.33 13.39
C LYS A 114 -9.69 -5.44 13.72
N ARG A 115 -8.50 -5.84 13.28
CA ARG A 115 -7.28 -5.02 13.45
C ARG A 115 -7.40 -3.67 12.74
N ASN A 116 -7.95 -3.64 11.53
CA ASN A 116 -8.16 -2.39 10.80
C ASN A 116 -9.23 -1.51 11.44
N ILE A 117 -10.33 -2.07 11.94
CA ILE A 117 -11.34 -1.33 12.70
C ILE A 117 -10.72 -0.71 13.96
N LEU A 118 -9.89 -1.45 14.71
CA LEU A 118 -9.17 -0.90 15.86
C LEU A 118 -8.25 0.26 15.46
N ARG A 119 -7.60 0.19 14.30
CA ARG A 119 -6.79 1.30 13.78
C ARG A 119 -7.65 2.48 13.36
N MET A 120 -8.80 2.24 12.73
CA MET A 120 -9.77 3.28 12.38
C MET A 120 -10.28 3.99 13.63
N GLN A 121 -10.60 3.24 14.70
CA GLN A 121 -11.00 3.79 15.99
C GLN A 121 -9.88 4.61 16.62
N GLN A 122 -8.64 4.10 16.65
CA GLN A 122 -7.49 4.85 17.17
C GLN A 122 -7.21 6.12 16.36
N LEU A 123 -7.35 6.05 15.04
CA LEU A 123 -7.19 7.20 14.15
C LEU A 123 -8.30 8.23 14.39
N SER A 124 -9.54 7.77 14.53
CA SER A 124 -10.67 8.60 14.94
C SER A 124 -10.37 9.24 16.29
N ASP A 125 -10.04 8.49 17.35
CA ASP A 125 -9.83 9.05 18.69
C ASP A 125 -8.65 10.04 18.76
N ARG A 126 -7.62 9.88 17.91
CA ARG A 126 -6.40 10.72 17.92
C ARG A 126 -6.41 11.88 16.94
N LEU A 127 -7.05 11.73 15.77
CA LEU A 127 -7.10 12.73 14.70
C LEU A 127 -8.52 13.27 14.43
N GLY A 128 -9.55 12.62 14.94
CA GLY A 128 -10.97 12.95 14.80
C GLY A 128 -11.60 13.33 16.13
N GLY A 129 -11.80 14.61 16.34
CA GLY A 129 -12.48 15.13 17.52
C GLY A 129 -12.24 16.62 17.67
N PRO A 130 -12.90 17.28 18.64
CA PRO A 130 -12.78 18.73 18.85
C PRO A 130 -11.36 19.24 19.16
N LEU A 131 -10.36 18.36 19.23
CA LEU A 131 -8.93 18.67 19.38
C LEU A 131 -8.17 18.86 18.06
N THR A 132 -8.76 18.53 16.90
CA THR A 132 -8.16 18.80 15.57
C THR A 132 -8.83 19.96 14.83
N THR A 133 -9.88 20.56 15.41
CA THR A 133 -10.43 21.83 14.95
C THR A 133 -9.53 22.98 15.41
N GLY A 134 -8.53 23.34 14.60
CA GLY A 134 -7.71 24.54 14.77
C GLY A 134 -6.23 24.28 15.07
N LEU A 135 -5.42 24.44 14.02
CA LEU A 135 -3.96 24.65 13.98
C LEU A 135 -3.02 23.52 14.43
N ILE A 136 -2.38 22.89 13.42
CA ILE A 136 -0.92 22.67 13.41
C ILE A 136 -0.35 23.65 12.38
N GLY A 137 -0.04 24.88 12.80
CA GLY A 137 0.49 25.93 11.92
C GLY A 137 -0.46 26.37 10.79
N ASP A 138 0.11 26.73 9.63
CA ASP A 138 -0.61 27.21 8.44
C ASP A 138 -1.27 26.08 7.63
N VAL A 139 -1.13 24.82 8.07
CA VAL A 139 -1.73 23.66 7.41
C VAL A 139 -3.11 23.43 8.03
N VAL A 140 -4.14 23.90 7.33
CA VAL A 140 -5.50 23.39 7.53
C VAL A 140 -5.49 21.94 7.07
N MET A 141 -5.22 21.03 8.00
CA MET A 141 -5.68 19.67 7.82
C MET A 141 -7.20 19.79 7.74
N ALA A 142 -7.78 19.52 6.57
CA ALA A 142 -9.13 19.00 6.54
C ALA A 142 -9.06 17.74 7.38
N GLY A 143 -9.30 17.91 8.68
CA GLY A 143 -9.19 16.86 9.66
C GLY A 143 -10.00 15.69 9.16
N TYR A 144 -9.56 14.48 9.47
CA TYR A 144 -10.45 13.33 9.43
C TYR A 144 -11.56 13.60 10.46
N GLU A 145 -12.53 14.45 10.11
CA GLU A 145 -13.56 14.98 11.01
C GLU A 145 -14.49 13.85 11.47
N SER A 146 -14.52 12.75 10.70
CA SER A 146 -15.19 11.50 11.06
C SER A 146 -14.63 10.36 10.21
N VAL A 147 -13.72 9.55 10.75
CA VAL A 147 -13.52 8.20 10.21
C VAL A 147 -14.79 7.43 10.55
N GLU A 148 -15.56 7.05 9.54
CA GLU A 148 -16.77 6.26 9.75
C GLU A 148 -16.37 4.85 10.16
N ILE A 149 -16.73 4.47 11.39
CA ILE A 149 -16.47 3.13 11.93
C ILE A 149 -17.65 2.23 11.56
N PRO A 150 -17.43 1.06 10.93
CA PRO A 150 -18.52 0.16 10.60
C PRO A 150 -19.24 -0.32 11.86
N SER A 151 -20.57 -0.42 11.77
CA SER A 151 -21.37 -1.07 12.81
C SER A 151 -21.00 -2.56 12.92
N GLN A 152 -21.43 -3.25 13.99
CA GLN A 152 -21.19 -4.69 14.10
C GLN A 152 -21.84 -5.46 12.93
N ALA A 153 -23.06 -5.09 12.53
CA ALA A 153 -23.76 -5.74 11.41
C ALA A 153 -23.05 -5.51 10.06
N ASP A 154 -22.46 -4.33 9.86
CA ASP A 154 -21.65 -4.04 8.67
C ASP A 154 -20.34 -4.79 8.71
N THR A 155 -19.68 -4.83 9.86
CA THR A 155 -18.45 -5.61 10.08
C THR A 155 -18.67 -7.09 9.75
N ASP A 156 -19.76 -7.68 10.25
CA ASP A 156 -20.09 -9.08 9.97
C ASP A 156 -20.35 -9.31 8.47
N THR A 157 -20.98 -8.34 7.79
CA THR A 157 -21.22 -8.41 6.34
C THR A 157 -19.94 -8.28 5.53
N ILE A 158 -19.04 -7.36 5.92
CA ILE A 158 -17.72 -7.19 5.30
C ILE A 158 -16.91 -8.47 5.45
N ILE A 159 -16.86 -9.05 6.66
CA ILE A 159 -16.15 -10.30 6.92
C ILE A 159 -16.75 -11.43 6.08
N ALA A 160 -18.06 -11.63 6.10
CA ALA A 160 -18.70 -12.69 5.32
C ALA A 160 -18.42 -12.56 3.82
N TYR A 161 -18.42 -11.34 3.29
CA TYR A 161 -18.08 -11.07 1.90
C TYR A 161 -16.61 -11.39 1.59
N LEU A 162 -15.67 -10.91 2.41
CA LEU A 162 -14.25 -11.18 2.22
C LEU A 162 -13.93 -12.67 2.33
N GLN A 163 -14.56 -13.39 3.27
CA GLN A 163 -14.40 -14.83 3.43
C GLN A 163 -14.93 -15.62 2.23
N ARG A 164 -16.07 -15.20 1.67
CA ARG A 164 -16.67 -15.85 0.50
C ARG A 164 -15.80 -15.76 -0.75
N TYR A 165 -15.08 -14.65 -0.91
CA TYR A 165 -14.22 -14.38 -2.06
C TYR A 165 -12.73 -14.45 -1.75
N ALA A 166 -12.39 -15.06 -0.62
CA ALA A 166 -11.04 -15.14 -0.13
C ALA A 166 -10.11 -15.91 -1.08
N LEU A 167 -8.81 -15.75 -0.87
CA LEU A 167 -7.79 -16.58 -1.50
C LEU A 167 -8.05 -18.06 -1.17
N PRO A 168 -8.22 -18.94 -2.18
CA PRO A 168 -8.32 -20.37 -1.94
C PRO A 168 -7.02 -20.91 -1.36
N THR A 169 -7.12 -21.78 -0.35
CA THR A 169 -5.98 -22.47 0.27
C THR A 169 -5.94 -23.94 -0.15
N PRO A 170 -4.78 -24.61 -0.14
CA PRO A 170 -4.66 -25.97 -0.63
C PRO A 170 -5.53 -26.95 0.16
N GLU A 171 -6.32 -27.76 -0.53
CA GLU A 171 -7.03 -28.89 0.07
C GLU A 171 -6.04 -30.01 0.48
N PRO A 172 -6.41 -30.90 1.42
CA PRO A 172 -5.60 -32.05 1.78
C PRO A 172 -5.18 -32.88 0.56
N GLY A 173 -3.87 -32.97 0.32
CA GLY A 173 -3.30 -33.72 -0.80
C GLY A 173 -3.13 -32.92 -2.10
N GLU A 174 -3.57 -31.66 -2.18
CA GLU A 174 -3.39 -30.81 -3.36
C GLU A 174 -1.90 -30.47 -3.61
N LEU A 175 -1.12 -30.31 -2.54
CA LEU A 175 0.33 -30.08 -2.61
C LEU A 175 1.13 -31.36 -2.88
N THR A 176 0.92 -31.93 -4.06
CA THR A 176 1.62 -33.13 -4.54
C THR A 176 3.13 -32.89 -4.69
N ALA A 177 3.94 -33.94 -4.50
CA ALA A 177 5.39 -33.85 -4.64
C ALA A 177 5.81 -33.37 -6.05
N GLY A 178 6.90 -32.60 -6.11
CA GLY A 178 7.47 -32.09 -7.35
C GLY A 178 8.61 -31.10 -7.10
N PRO A 179 9.45 -30.82 -8.12
CA PRO A 179 10.44 -29.75 -8.04
C PRO A 179 9.76 -28.42 -7.68
N GLY A 180 10.34 -27.64 -6.78
CA GLY A 180 9.81 -26.32 -6.39
C GLY A 180 8.75 -26.32 -5.27
N ARG A 181 8.16 -27.48 -4.91
CA ARG A 181 7.14 -27.56 -3.85
C ARG A 181 7.60 -26.97 -2.52
N GLU A 182 8.74 -27.45 -2.01
CA GLU A 182 9.24 -27.06 -0.69
C GLU A 182 9.62 -25.58 -0.67
N LEU A 183 10.22 -25.11 -1.76
CA LEU A 183 10.58 -23.71 -1.92
C LEU A 183 9.33 -22.81 -1.96
N PHE A 184 8.28 -23.22 -2.68
CA PHE A 184 6.99 -22.54 -2.70
C PHE A 184 6.40 -22.44 -1.28
N GLN A 185 6.36 -23.55 -0.55
CA GLN A 185 5.87 -23.54 0.84
C GLN A 185 6.70 -22.61 1.73
N GLN A 186 8.02 -22.66 1.64
CA GLN A 186 8.92 -21.86 2.49
C GLN A 186 8.86 -20.37 2.18
N LYS A 187 8.80 -19.98 0.90
CA LYS A 187 8.87 -18.57 0.48
C LYS A 187 7.50 -17.90 0.50
N CYS A 188 6.44 -18.62 0.12
CA CYS A 188 5.11 -18.01 -0.10
C CYS A 188 4.16 -18.11 1.11
N SER A 189 4.55 -18.78 2.20
CA SER A 189 3.79 -18.79 3.47
C SER A 189 4.28 -17.77 4.50
N VAL A 190 5.24 -16.92 4.13
CA VAL A 190 5.87 -15.95 5.04
C VAL A 190 4.91 -14.83 5.44
N CYS A 191 4.06 -14.37 4.51
CA CYS A 191 3.24 -13.17 4.69
C CYS A 191 1.76 -13.46 4.96
N HIS A 192 1.21 -14.46 4.30
CA HIS A 192 -0.18 -14.91 4.41
C HIS A 192 -0.24 -16.43 4.22
N GLU A 193 -1.40 -17.02 4.44
CA GLU A 193 -1.61 -18.45 4.20
C GLU A 193 -1.28 -18.84 2.76
N LEU A 194 -0.68 -20.02 2.58
CA LEU A 194 -0.21 -20.48 1.28
C LEU A 194 -1.40 -20.62 0.31
N PRO A 195 -1.33 -20.06 -0.92
CA PRO A 195 -2.41 -20.22 -1.87
C PRO A 195 -2.48 -21.63 -2.44
N ALA A 196 -3.70 -22.09 -2.75
CA ALA A 196 -3.93 -23.31 -3.52
C ALA A 196 -3.28 -23.17 -4.90
N PRO A 197 -2.49 -24.15 -5.40
CA PRO A 197 -2.02 -24.12 -6.77
C PRO A 197 -3.15 -23.99 -7.80
N SER A 198 -4.36 -24.46 -7.48
CA SER A 198 -5.54 -24.29 -8.31
C SER A 198 -6.18 -22.89 -8.28
N ALA A 199 -5.70 -21.96 -7.45
CA ALA A 199 -6.26 -20.61 -7.32
C ALA A 199 -6.13 -19.77 -8.60
N HIS A 200 -5.14 -20.09 -9.45
CA HIS A 200 -4.91 -19.42 -10.72
C HIS A 200 -4.63 -20.42 -11.84
N THR A 201 -4.83 -20.00 -13.09
CA THR A 201 -4.41 -20.78 -14.26
C THR A 201 -2.89 -20.84 -14.35
N ALA A 202 -2.36 -21.77 -15.16
CA ALA A 202 -0.92 -21.89 -15.36
C ALA A 202 -0.27 -20.56 -15.81
N THR A 203 -0.88 -19.85 -16.76
CA THR A 203 -0.40 -18.53 -17.21
C THR A 203 -0.72 -17.41 -16.21
N GLY A 204 -1.76 -17.58 -15.40
CA GLY A 204 -2.08 -16.66 -14.29
C GLY A 204 -0.97 -16.64 -13.24
N TRP A 205 -0.39 -17.80 -12.92
CA TRP A 205 0.69 -17.92 -11.95
C TRP A 205 1.93 -17.10 -12.31
N ASP A 206 2.27 -16.99 -13.59
CA ASP A 206 3.40 -16.19 -14.04
C ASP A 206 3.27 -14.73 -13.60
N ARG A 207 2.08 -14.17 -13.78
CA ARG A 207 1.79 -12.80 -13.38
C ARG A 207 1.80 -12.66 -11.86
N VAL A 208 1.19 -13.62 -11.17
CA VAL A 208 1.06 -13.57 -9.71
C VAL A 208 2.42 -13.65 -9.03
N VAL A 209 3.30 -14.57 -9.43
CA VAL A 209 4.62 -14.72 -8.80
C VAL A 209 5.51 -13.49 -9.06
N VAL A 210 5.45 -12.91 -10.26
CA VAL A 210 6.13 -11.64 -10.55
C VAL A 210 5.58 -10.50 -9.68
N GLN A 211 4.26 -10.40 -9.54
CA GLN A 211 3.65 -9.39 -8.69
C GLN A 211 4.03 -9.56 -7.21
N MET A 212 4.02 -10.81 -6.71
CA MET A 212 4.44 -11.11 -5.34
C MET A 212 5.90 -10.76 -5.12
N GLN A 213 6.77 -10.99 -6.08
CA GLN A 213 8.18 -10.59 -5.97
C GLN A 213 8.33 -9.06 -5.82
N ALA A 214 7.52 -8.27 -6.53
CA ALA A 214 7.50 -6.83 -6.35
C ALA A 214 7.00 -6.42 -4.95
N TYR A 215 5.97 -7.13 -4.42
CA TYR A 215 5.50 -6.89 -3.05
C TYR A 215 6.50 -7.35 -1.98
N MET A 216 7.25 -8.42 -2.22
CA MET A 216 8.33 -8.85 -1.31
C MET A 216 9.36 -7.72 -1.16
N ALA A 217 9.82 -7.14 -2.27
CA ALA A 217 10.72 -6.00 -2.23
C ALA A 217 10.11 -4.78 -1.51
N LEU A 218 8.83 -4.48 -1.75
CA LEU A 218 8.12 -3.38 -1.09
C LEU A 218 8.02 -3.56 0.44
N PHE A 219 7.93 -4.80 0.91
CA PHE A 219 7.82 -5.14 2.33
C PHE A 219 9.13 -5.60 2.96
N ASP A 220 10.27 -5.31 2.32
CA ASP A 220 11.62 -5.63 2.83
C ASP A 220 11.82 -7.14 3.09
N VAL A 221 11.17 -7.97 2.26
CA VAL A 221 11.38 -9.42 2.19
C VAL A 221 12.28 -9.71 0.99
N GLU A 222 13.39 -10.42 1.20
CA GLU A 222 14.35 -10.78 0.15
C GLU A 222 13.63 -11.42 -1.06
N PRO A 223 13.65 -10.76 -2.25
CA PRO A 223 13.00 -11.28 -3.44
C PRO A 223 13.55 -12.62 -3.91
N LEU A 224 12.76 -13.35 -4.71
CA LEU A 224 13.20 -14.60 -5.31
C LEU A 224 14.33 -14.36 -6.31
N ASN A 225 15.39 -15.16 -6.26
CA ASN A 225 16.35 -15.18 -7.36
C ASN A 225 15.79 -15.93 -8.59
N ASN A 226 16.46 -15.86 -9.75
CA ASN A 226 15.97 -16.46 -11.00
C ASN A 226 15.72 -17.97 -10.88
N GLN A 227 16.59 -18.71 -10.19
CA GLN A 227 16.43 -20.16 -10.02
C GLN A 227 15.22 -20.48 -9.12
N GLU A 228 15.01 -19.70 -8.07
CA GLU A 228 13.87 -19.83 -7.18
C GLU A 228 12.55 -19.51 -7.89
N LEU A 229 12.55 -18.43 -8.68
CA LEU A 229 11.41 -18.01 -9.50
C LEU A 229 11.00 -19.09 -10.49
N ASP A 230 11.95 -19.65 -11.23
CA ASP A 230 11.70 -20.72 -12.21
C ASP A 230 11.16 -21.98 -11.54
N ALA A 231 11.73 -22.37 -10.39
CA ALA A 231 11.29 -23.56 -9.65
C ALA A 231 9.86 -23.41 -9.11
N ILE A 232 9.54 -22.28 -8.49
CA ILE A 232 8.19 -22.01 -7.95
C ILE A 232 7.17 -21.90 -9.09
N THR A 233 7.49 -21.13 -10.13
CA THR A 233 6.58 -20.92 -11.26
C THR A 233 6.33 -22.22 -12.03
N GLY A 234 7.37 -23.04 -12.23
CA GLY A 234 7.24 -24.37 -12.82
C GLY A 234 6.31 -25.28 -12.02
N TYR A 235 6.51 -25.33 -10.69
CA TYR A 235 5.65 -26.11 -9.79
C TYR A 235 4.17 -25.72 -9.87
N LEU A 236 3.90 -24.40 -9.87
CA LEU A 236 2.55 -23.83 -9.89
C LEU A 236 1.88 -23.98 -11.26
N ARG A 237 2.60 -23.79 -12.36
CA ARG A 237 2.08 -23.99 -13.72
C ARG A 237 1.53 -25.40 -13.95
N GLU A 238 2.25 -26.41 -13.48
CA GLU A 238 1.84 -27.82 -13.60
C GLU A 238 0.56 -28.14 -12.84
N ARG A 239 0.24 -27.35 -11.81
CA ARG A 239 -0.86 -27.58 -10.86
C ARG A 239 -1.92 -26.48 -10.90
N GLY A 240 -1.80 -25.55 -11.84
CA GLY A 240 -2.75 -24.46 -12.06
C GLY A 240 -4.12 -24.98 -12.48
N ALA A 241 -5.16 -24.16 -12.28
CA ALA A 241 -6.47 -24.41 -12.85
C ALA A 241 -6.35 -24.60 -14.38
N ARG A 242 -7.13 -25.55 -14.90
CA ARG A 242 -7.21 -25.86 -16.33
C ARG A 242 -8.14 -24.92 -17.07
#